data_AF-A0A956VYT8-F1
#
_entry.id   AF-A0A956VYT8-F1
#
_cell.length_a   1.000
_cell.length_b   1.000
_cell.length_c   1.000
_cell.angle_alpha   90.00
_cell.angle_beta   90.00
_cell.angle_gamma   90.00
#
_symmetry.space_group_name_H-M   'P 1'
#
loop_
_entity.id
_entity.type
_entity.pdbx_description
1 polymer ?
#
loop_
_entity_poly.entity_id
_entity_poly.type
_entity_poly.pdbx_seq_one_letter_code
_entity_poly.pdbx_strand_id
1 'polypeptide(L)'
;DGARRSQVLDAIGDSGVQMHAFAFGADADHAFLSEAANRGDGGFWSVTDAGALEDLFSHLGARLGATTEVAIDVPPLARGPHRLELHASVGGSTVEAGSDFEARNEGFVWLAP
;
A
#
# COMPACT_ATOMS: atom_id res chain seq x y z
N ASP A 1 -5.18 -29.73 -6.36
CA ASP A 1 -5.05 -28.28 -6.12
C ASP A 1 -3.89 -27.83 -5.26
N GLY A 2 -3.65 -28.38 -4.06
CA GLY A 2 -2.60 -27.88 -3.15
C GLY A 2 -1.18 -27.80 -3.75
N ALA A 3 -0.74 -28.82 -4.48
CA ALA A 3 0.59 -28.85 -5.10
C ALA A 3 0.82 -27.73 -6.13
N ARG A 4 -0.23 -27.35 -6.88
CA ARG A 4 -0.15 -26.29 -7.88
C ARG A 4 -0.11 -24.91 -7.23
N ARG A 5 -0.81 -24.72 -6.12
CA ARG A 5 -0.80 -23.46 -5.35
C ARG A 5 0.57 -23.21 -4.72
N SER A 6 1.18 -24.25 -4.14
CA SER A 6 2.55 -24.15 -3.61
C SER A 6 3.53 -23.73 -4.69
N GLN A 7 3.50 -24.36 -5.87
CA GLN A 7 4.38 -23.99 -6.98
C GLN A 7 4.23 -22.53 -7.42
N VAL A 8 3.00 -21.99 -7.43
CA VAL A 8 2.76 -20.58 -7.76
C VAL A 8 3.34 -19.66 -6.69
N LEU A 9 3.13 -19.96 -5.42
CA LEU A 9 3.66 -19.19 -4.31
C LEU A 9 5.19 -19.20 -4.31
N ASP A 10 5.81 -20.36 -4.54
CA ASP A 10 7.26 -20.49 -4.64
C ASP A 10 7.79 -19.68 -5.84
N ALA A 11 7.15 -19.77 -7.01
CA ALA A 11 7.53 -18.97 -8.17
C ALA A 11 7.40 -17.46 -7.94
N ILE A 12 6.41 -17.00 -7.17
CA ILE A 12 6.26 -15.59 -6.81
C ILE A 12 7.43 -15.15 -5.93
N GLY A 13 7.73 -15.91 -4.87
CA GLY A 13 8.85 -15.60 -3.98
C GLY A 13 10.20 -15.60 -4.70
N ASP A 14 10.41 -16.55 -5.60
CA ASP A 14 11.65 -16.69 -6.37
C ASP A 14 11.80 -15.63 -7.47
N SER A 15 10.71 -14.98 -7.88
CA SER A 15 10.74 -14.01 -8.98
C SER A 15 11.35 -12.66 -8.59
N GLY A 16 11.35 -12.31 -7.30
CA GLY A 16 11.72 -10.97 -6.83
C GLY A 16 10.80 -9.85 -7.33
N VAL A 17 9.65 -10.19 -7.93
CA VAL A 17 8.67 -9.23 -8.44
C VAL A 17 7.69 -8.88 -7.33
N GLN A 18 7.37 -7.58 -7.23
CA GLN A 18 6.36 -7.12 -6.29
C GLN A 18 4.96 -7.61 -6.69
N MET A 19 4.31 -8.42 -5.86
CA MET A 19 3.02 -9.05 -6.18
C MET A 19 1.86 -8.32 -5.49
N HIS A 20 0.98 -7.72 -6.29
CA HIS A 20 -0.24 -7.07 -5.81
C HIS A 20 -1.48 -7.91 -6.16
N ALA A 21 -2.32 -8.20 -5.17
CA ALA A 21 -3.48 -9.05 -5.33
C ALA A 21 -4.78 -8.30 -4.96
N PHE A 22 -5.78 -8.42 -5.84
CA PHE A 22 -7.08 -7.76 -5.69
C PHE A 22 -8.18 -8.83 -5.72
N ALA A 23 -8.87 -8.99 -4.59
CA ALA A 23 -10.00 -9.90 -4.49
C ALA A 23 -11.30 -9.19 -4.86
N PHE A 24 -12.01 -9.72 -5.86
CA PHE A 24 -13.32 -9.22 -6.28
C PHE A 24 -14.42 -10.24 -5.92
N GLY A 25 -15.42 -9.77 -5.19
CA GLY A 25 -16.58 -10.60 -4.81
C GLY A 25 -16.34 -11.52 -3.61
N ALA A 26 -17.44 -12.04 -3.06
CA ALA A 26 -17.44 -12.82 -1.82
C ALA A 26 -16.79 -14.21 -1.94
N ASP A 27 -16.75 -14.76 -3.15
CA ASP A 27 -16.20 -16.10 -3.42
C ASP A 27 -14.70 -16.09 -3.76
N ALA A 28 -14.05 -14.93 -3.69
CA ALA A 28 -12.63 -14.83 -3.93
C ALA A 28 -11.84 -15.62 -2.87
N ASP A 29 -10.70 -16.16 -3.28
CA ASP A 29 -9.83 -16.94 -2.38
C ASP A 29 -8.88 -16.00 -1.63
N HIS A 30 -9.43 -15.28 -0.65
CA HIS A 30 -8.72 -14.22 0.08
C HIS A 30 -7.45 -14.74 0.76
N ALA A 31 -7.48 -15.97 1.29
CA ALA A 31 -6.35 -16.57 1.98
C ALA A 31 -5.15 -16.74 1.04
N PHE A 32 -5.37 -17.27 -0.16
CA PHE A 32 -4.28 -17.44 -1.12
C PHE A 32 -3.83 -16.15 -1.75
N LEU A 33 -4.74 -15.22 -2.06
CA LEU A 33 -4.38 -13.92 -2.60
C LEU A 33 -3.54 -13.11 -1.60
N SER A 34 -3.89 -13.17 -0.31
CA SER A 34 -3.09 -12.56 0.75
C SER A 34 -1.71 -13.23 0.88
N GLU A 35 -1.64 -14.56 0.86
CA GLU A 35 -0.37 -15.29 0.94
C GLU A 35 0.53 -15.00 -0.28
N ALA A 36 -0.04 -14.96 -1.48
CA ALA A 36 0.68 -14.64 -2.70
C ALA A 36 1.24 -13.21 -2.69
N ALA A 37 0.46 -12.23 -2.24
CA ALA A 37 0.91 -10.85 -2.13
C ALA A 37 2.05 -10.69 -1.11
N ASN A 38 1.93 -11.34 0.06
CA ASN A 38 2.97 -11.30 1.09
C ASN A 38 4.29 -11.93 0.62
N ARG A 39 4.20 -13.02 -0.15
CA ARG A 39 5.38 -13.74 -0.65
C ARG A 39 6.14 -12.97 -1.72
N GLY A 40 5.44 -12.12 -2.46
CA GLY A 40 6.03 -11.17 -3.41
C GLY A 40 6.24 -9.77 -2.81
N ASP A 41 6.27 -9.61 -1.49
CA ASP A 41 6.55 -8.33 -0.81
C ASP A 41 5.70 -7.14 -1.32
N GLY A 42 4.45 -7.44 -1.71
CA GLY A 42 3.50 -6.49 -2.26
C GLY A 42 2.34 -6.23 -1.31
N GLY A 43 1.11 -6.21 -1.85
CA GLY A 43 -0.07 -5.85 -1.06
C GLY A 43 -1.32 -6.60 -1.48
N PHE A 44 -2.23 -6.77 -0.54
CA PHE A 44 -3.52 -7.41 -0.74
C PHE A 44 -4.66 -6.46 -0.41
N TRP A 45 -5.65 -6.39 -1.30
CA TRP A 45 -6.86 -5.60 -1.09
C TRP A 45 -8.09 -6.43 -1.44
N SER A 46 -9.11 -6.31 -0.59
CA SER A 46 -10.45 -6.81 -0.89
C SER A 46 -11.28 -5.66 -1.45
N VAL A 47 -11.75 -5.82 -2.68
CA VAL A 47 -12.60 -4.85 -3.37
C VAL A 47 -14.04 -5.30 -3.22
N THR A 48 -14.73 -4.73 -2.24
CA THR A 48 -16.12 -5.07 -1.91
C THR A 48 -17.13 -4.28 -2.72
N ASP A 49 -16.74 -3.11 -3.23
CA ASP A 49 -17.59 -2.17 -3.97
C ASP A 49 -16.76 -1.23 -4.85
N ALA A 50 -17.46 -0.35 -5.59
CA ALA A 50 -16.84 0.63 -6.48
C ALA A 50 -15.97 1.67 -5.74
N GLY A 51 -16.31 2.01 -4.49
CA GLY A 51 -15.52 2.96 -3.70
C GLY A 51 -14.17 2.36 -3.32
N ALA A 52 -14.16 1.11 -2.85
CA ALA A 52 -12.92 0.37 -2.57
C ALA A 52 -12.02 0.23 -3.80
N LEU A 53 -12.61 0.16 -5.00
CA LEU A 53 -11.87 0.11 -6.26
C LEU A 53 -11.25 1.47 -6.63
N GLU A 54 -11.99 2.57 -6.44
CA GLU A 54 -11.49 3.93 -6.66
C GLU A 54 -10.34 4.25 -5.70
N ASP A 55 -10.49 3.91 -4.42
CA ASP A 55 -9.44 4.08 -3.41
C ASP A 55 -8.18 3.29 -3.77
N LEU A 56 -8.35 2.05 -4.26
CA LEU A 56 -7.24 1.22 -4.73
C LEU A 56 -6.51 1.84 -5.93
N PHE A 57 -7.24 2.35 -6.93
CA PHE A 57 -6.61 2.98 -8.08
C PHE A 57 -5.92 4.29 -7.73
N SER A 58 -6.51 5.06 -6.82
CA SER A 58 -5.87 6.26 -6.25
C SER A 58 -4.54 5.91 -5.56
N HIS A 59 -4.56 4.87 -4.73
CA HIS A 59 -3.38 4.33 -4.04
C HIS A 59 -2.30 3.86 -5.01
N LEU A 60 -2.64 3.02 -5.99
CA LEU A 60 -1.68 2.51 -6.98
C LEU A 60 -1.15 3.63 -7.87
N GLY A 61 -2.00 4.58 -8.28
CA GLY A 61 -1.61 5.74 -9.06
C GLY A 61 -0.61 6.62 -8.31
N ALA A 62 -0.88 6.89 -7.02
CA ALA A 62 0.05 7.63 -6.16
C ALA A 62 1.37 6.87 -5.95
N ARG A 63 1.36 5.54 -5.74
CA ARG A 63 2.58 4.72 -5.63
C ARG A 63 3.41 4.71 -6.92
N LEU A 64 2.78 4.58 -8.08
CA LEU A 64 3.48 4.59 -9.37
C LEU A 64 4.02 5.98 -9.73
N GLY A 65 3.38 7.05 -9.24
CA GLY A 65 3.84 8.42 -9.39
C GLY A 65 4.85 8.89 -8.33
N ALA A 66 4.98 8.16 -7.23
CA ALA A 66 5.86 8.54 -6.13
C ALA A 66 7.33 8.36 -6.51
N THR A 67 8.12 9.43 -6.37
CA THR A 67 9.57 9.39 -6.54
C THR A 67 10.29 8.97 -5.25
N THR A 68 9.62 8.99 -4.11
CA THR A 68 10.17 8.62 -2.79
C THR A 68 9.04 8.14 -1.90
N GLU A 69 9.26 6.99 -1.24
CA GLU A 69 8.33 6.43 -0.25
C GLU A 69 8.90 6.64 1.16
N VAL A 70 8.07 7.13 2.08
CA VAL A 70 8.44 7.37 3.47
C VAL A 70 7.52 6.56 4.37
N ALA A 71 8.07 5.53 5.02
CA ALA A 71 7.38 4.79 6.06
C ALA A 71 7.50 5.53 7.39
N ILE A 72 6.38 5.81 8.05
CA ILE A 72 6.35 6.48 9.35
C ILE A 72 5.60 5.58 10.32
N ASP A 73 6.28 5.18 11.40
CA ASP A 73 5.65 4.47 12.51
C ASP A 73 4.82 5.44 13.36
N VAL A 74 3.49 5.42 13.17
CA VAL A 74 2.57 6.25 13.93
C VAL A 74 2.10 5.50 15.18
N PRO A 75 2.31 6.04 16.41
CA PRO A 75 1.83 5.41 17.63
C PRO A 75 0.31 5.20 17.62
N PRO A 76 -0.21 4.09 18.15
CA PRO A 76 -1.63 3.73 18.04
C PRO A 76 -2.62 4.69 18.72
N LEU A 77 -2.15 5.70 19.47
CA LEU A 77 -2.99 6.73 20.07
C LEU A 77 -3.14 8.01 19.23
N ALA A 78 -2.49 8.07 18.06
CA ALA A 78 -2.55 9.21 17.16
C ALA A 78 -3.61 9.00 16.07
N ARG A 79 -4.83 8.57 16.40
CA ARG A 79 -5.94 8.54 15.43
C ARG A 79 -6.51 9.94 15.25
N GLY A 80 -6.86 10.32 14.02
CA GLY A 80 -7.48 11.60 13.69
C GLY A 80 -6.68 12.43 12.69
N PRO A 81 -6.98 13.74 12.56
CA PRO A 81 -6.33 14.62 11.58
C PRO A 81 -4.88 14.90 11.97
N HIS A 82 -3.97 14.72 11.01
CA HIS A 82 -2.55 15.03 11.11
C HIS A 82 -2.10 15.85 9.92
N ARG A 83 -0.91 16.42 10.07
CA ARG A 83 -0.22 17.14 9.02
C ARG A 83 1.20 16.59 8.93
N LEU A 84 1.58 16.11 7.76
CA LEU A 84 2.97 15.82 7.45
C LEU A 84 3.63 17.11 7.01
N GLU A 85 4.80 17.42 7.56
CA GLU A 85 5.65 18.51 7.08
C GLU A 85 7.03 17.94 6.71
N LEU A 86 7.39 18.08 5.45
CA LEU A 86 8.70 17.77 4.90
C LEU A 86 9.52 19.06 4.86
N HIS A 87 10.61 19.08 5.62
CA HIS A 87 11.56 20.18 5.65
C HIS A 87 12.87 19.68 5.03
N ALA A 88 13.30 20.28 3.93
CA ALA A 88 14.52 19.90 3.21
C ALA A 88 15.36 21.12 2.85
N SER A 89 16.66 20.93 2.61
CA SER A 89 17.54 21.96 2.05
C SER A 89 17.98 21.54 0.65
N VAL A 90 17.58 22.28 -0.37
CA VAL A 90 17.92 22.02 -1.78
C VAL A 90 18.74 23.20 -2.30
N GLY A 91 20.01 22.95 -2.64
CA GLY A 91 20.91 24.00 -3.11
C GLY A 91 21.14 25.13 -2.08
N GLY A 92 21.04 24.83 -0.78
CA GLY A 92 21.18 25.82 0.30
C GLY A 92 19.91 26.61 0.62
N SER A 93 18.83 26.40 -0.14
CA SER A 93 17.52 26.99 0.16
C SER A 93 16.65 26.00 0.92
N THR A 94 15.93 26.47 1.93
CA THR A 94 14.97 25.64 2.67
C THR A 94 13.71 25.47 1.82
N VAL A 95 13.28 24.23 1.65
CA VAL A 95 12.05 23.84 0.97
C VAL A 95 11.16 23.15 1.99
N GLU A 96 9.95 23.66 2.13
CA GLU A 96 8.92 23.08 2.98
C GLU A 96 7.78 22.58 2.09
N ALA A 97 7.37 21.34 2.29
CA ALA A 97 6.16 20.78 1.71
C ALA A 97 5.33 20.17 2.84
N GLY A 98 4.01 20.28 2.76
CA GLY A 98 3.14 19.69 3.77
C GLY A 98 1.84 19.20 3.17
N SER A 99 1.29 18.17 3.78
CA SER A 99 0.02 17.58 3.37
C SER A 99 -0.74 17.15 4.61
N ASP A 100 -2.05 17.45 4.62
CA ASP A 100 -2.96 17.01 5.68
C ASP A 100 -3.41 15.57 5.36
N PHE A 101 -3.40 14.70 6.36
CA PHE A 101 -3.84 13.31 6.23
C PHE A 101 -4.59 12.85 7.47
N GLU A 102 -5.43 11.83 7.31
CA GLU A 102 -6.11 11.21 8.44
C GLU A 102 -5.42 9.92 8.85
N ALA A 103 -4.88 9.88 10.07
CA ALA A 103 -4.27 8.67 10.59
C ALA A 103 -5.37 7.70 11.04
N ARG A 104 -5.55 6.66 10.25
CA ARG A 104 -6.33 5.48 10.59
C ARG A 104 -5.31 4.42 11.01
N ASN A 105 -5.47 3.78 12.19
CA ASN A 105 -4.61 2.66 12.63
C ASN A 105 -4.88 1.40 11.79
N GLU A 106 -4.81 1.55 10.48
CA GLU A 106 -5.05 0.53 9.46
C GLU A 106 -3.76 0.30 8.64
N GLY A 107 -2.69 1.06 8.90
CA GLY A 107 -1.32 0.70 8.54
C GLY A 107 -0.61 1.54 7.48
N PHE A 108 -1.23 2.55 6.85
CA PHE A 108 -0.54 3.35 5.81
C PHE A 108 -1.04 4.81 5.75
N VAL A 109 -0.12 5.75 5.50
CA VAL A 109 -0.39 7.18 5.25
C VAL A 109 -0.26 7.46 3.75
N TRP A 110 -1.23 8.18 3.16
CA TRP A 110 -1.22 8.63 1.76
C TRP A 110 -0.87 10.12 1.69
N LEU A 111 0.05 10.50 0.82
CA LEU A 111 0.32 11.90 0.48
C LEU A 111 -0.22 12.16 -0.92
N ALA A 112 -1.22 13.04 -1.01
CA ALA A 112 -1.68 13.60 -2.28
C ALA A 112 -0.89 14.89 -2.60
N PRO A 113 -0.66 15.19 -3.90
CA PRO A 113 0.13 16.34 -4.36
C PRO A 113 -0.47 17.71 -4.04
#